data_AF-A0AAP2GFF6-F1
#
_entry.id   AF-A0AAP2GFF6-F1
#
_cell.length_a   1.000
_cell.length_b   1.000
_cell.length_c   1.000
_cell.angle_alpha   90.00
_cell.angle_beta   90.00
_cell.angle_gamma   90.00
#
_symmetry.space_group_name_H-M   'P 1'
#
loop_
_entity.id
_entity.type
_entity.pdbx_description
1 polymer ?
#
loop_
_entity_poly.entity_id
_entity_poly.type
_entity_poly.pdbx_seq_one_letter_code
_entity_poly.pdbx_strand_id
1 'polypeptide(L)'
;MISLPGLLIEHLISGAITLLWIFISCPSTFPKQEIQSFGIFLVPVAYILGMLIDCIAFVLTYWFKTKVVRKFAEYMHYRREENVFDLRKSQKVKALIEHQYKDIQNQMDMRSSRDRVARGMIVNAIGMLIFMPIATLPMALKVFVLSAAIATWFFHEYISHKFFLRIYDRMLKEI
;
A
#
# COMPACT_ATOMS: atom_id res chain seq x y z
N MET A 1 16.82 -9.29 0.71
CA MET A 1 15.98 -10.11 1.62
C MET A 1 14.98 -9.17 2.25
N ILE A 2 13.71 -9.29 1.88
CA ILE A 2 12.63 -8.61 2.60
C ILE A 2 12.75 -9.05 4.05
N SER A 3 12.86 -8.12 4.99
CA SER A 3 12.79 -8.47 6.40
C SER A 3 11.37 -8.97 6.66
N LEU A 4 11.19 -10.30 6.67
CA LEU A 4 9.96 -10.98 7.07
C LEU A 4 9.22 -10.30 8.25
N PRO A 5 9.94 -9.79 9.28
CA PRO A 5 9.30 -9.07 10.39
C PRO A 5 8.51 -7.83 9.96
N GLY A 6 9.01 -7.05 9.00
CA GLY A 6 8.36 -5.82 8.54
C GLY A 6 7.02 -6.12 7.87
N LEU A 7 7.00 -7.12 6.99
CA LEU A 7 5.77 -7.56 6.32
C LEU A 7 4.72 -8.02 7.33
N LEU A 8 5.13 -8.80 8.34
CA LEU A 8 4.23 -9.30 9.37
C LEU A 8 3.59 -8.15 10.16
N ILE A 9 4.40 -7.19 10.59
CA ILE A 9 3.94 -6.03 11.35
C ILE A 9 2.97 -5.17 10.51
N GLU A 10 3.28 -4.93 9.23
CA GLU A 10 2.40 -4.17 8.31
C GLU A 10 0.99 -4.76 8.27
N HIS A 11 0.90 -6.08 8.12
CA HIS A 11 -0.37 -6.79 7.99
C HIS A 11 -1.11 -6.85 9.32
N LEU A 12 -0.38 -7.04 10.42
CA LEU A 12 -0.98 -7.05 11.74
C LEU A 12 -1.59 -5.69 12.10
N ILE A 13 -0.90 -4.58 11.80
CA ILE A 13 -1.43 -3.23 12.02
C ILE A 13 -2.67 -2.99 11.15
N SER A 14 -2.57 -3.30 9.85
CA SER A 14 -3.69 -3.13 8.91
C SER A 14 -4.93 -3.90 9.36
N GLY A 15 -4.74 -5.16 9.74
CA GLY A 15 -5.81 -6.04 10.20
C GLY A 15 -6.36 -5.70 11.59
N ALA A 16 -5.54 -5.17 12.50
CA ALA A 16 -6.00 -4.67 13.79
C ALA A 16 -6.95 -3.46 13.62
N ILE A 17 -6.62 -2.54 12.70
CA ILE A 17 -7.52 -1.43 12.34
C ILE A 17 -8.81 -1.98 11.73
N THR A 18 -8.72 -2.99 10.87
CA THR A 18 -9.88 -3.66 10.28
C THR A 18 -10.79 -4.28 11.33
N LEU A 19 -10.23 -5.03 12.26
CA LEU A 19 -10.95 -5.60 13.38
C LEU A 19 -11.63 -4.52 14.22
N LEU A 20 -10.96 -3.40 14.47
CA LEU A 20 -11.51 -2.32 15.28
C LEU A 20 -12.81 -1.79 14.68
N TRP A 21 -12.85 -1.45 13.39
CA TRP A 21 -14.08 -0.95 12.80
C TRP A 21 -15.13 -2.04 12.57
N ILE A 22 -14.75 -3.30 12.32
CA ILE A 22 -15.70 -4.44 12.28
C ILE A 22 -16.37 -4.62 13.64
N PHE A 23 -15.60 -4.62 14.73
CA PHE A 23 -16.09 -4.81 16.09
C PHE A 23 -17.06 -3.70 16.50
N ILE A 24 -16.74 -2.46 16.17
CA ILE A 24 -17.62 -1.30 16.43
C ILE A 24 -18.91 -1.38 15.60
N SER A 25 -18.82 -1.84 14.35
CA SER A 25 -19.96 -1.88 13.43
C SER A 25 -20.89 -3.07 13.70
N CYS A 26 -20.38 -4.17 14.25
CA CYS A 26 -21.11 -5.41 14.49
C CYS A 26 -20.95 -5.93 15.93
N PRO A 27 -21.40 -5.17 16.96
CA PRO A 27 -21.21 -5.54 18.37
C PRO A 27 -21.94 -6.82 18.76
N SER A 28 -23.01 -7.19 18.04
CA SER A 28 -23.77 -8.43 18.26
C SER A 28 -23.02 -9.70 17.83
N THR A 29 -21.97 -9.57 17.01
CA THR A 29 -21.20 -10.71 16.51
C THR A 29 -20.19 -11.24 17.55
N PHE A 30 -19.90 -10.46 18.60
CA PHE A 30 -18.90 -10.80 19.60
C PHE A 30 -19.52 -10.93 21.00
N PRO A 31 -19.81 -12.16 21.47
CA PRO A 31 -20.35 -12.38 22.82
C PRO A 31 -19.33 -11.94 23.88
N LYS A 32 -19.75 -11.03 24.77
CA LYS A 32 -18.89 -10.38 25.79
C LYS A 32 -18.18 -11.35 26.73
N GLN A 33 -18.72 -12.57 26.89
CA GLN A 33 -18.27 -13.56 27.86
C GLN A 33 -17.11 -14.45 27.37
N GLU A 34 -16.81 -14.47 26.06
CA GLU A 34 -15.80 -15.38 25.49
C GLU A 34 -14.51 -14.67 25.04
N ILE A 35 -14.45 -13.34 25.11
CA ILE A 35 -13.33 -12.54 24.58
C ILE A 35 -11.97 -12.92 25.22
N GLN A 36 -11.95 -13.34 26.50
CA GLN A 36 -10.72 -13.79 27.16
C GLN A 36 -10.16 -15.08 26.56
N SER A 37 -11.02 -16.02 26.14
CA SER A 37 -10.60 -17.29 25.52
C SER A 37 -10.22 -17.11 24.05
N PHE A 38 -10.84 -16.15 23.36
CA PHE A 38 -10.56 -15.85 21.95
C PHE A 38 -9.33 -14.96 21.70
N GLY A 39 -8.75 -14.36 22.75
CA GLY A 39 -7.64 -13.42 22.63
C GLY A 39 -6.44 -13.96 21.82
N ILE A 40 -6.14 -15.25 21.94
CA ILE A 40 -5.04 -15.92 21.21
C ILE A 40 -5.36 -16.01 19.71
N PHE A 41 -6.62 -16.20 19.33
CA PHE A 41 -7.05 -16.29 17.93
C PHE A 41 -7.18 -14.92 17.25
N LEU A 42 -7.26 -13.82 18.02
CA LEU A 42 -7.33 -12.48 17.45
C LEU A 42 -6.09 -12.13 16.63
N VAL A 43 -4.90 -12.56 17.04
CA VAL A 43 -3.65 -12.23 16.33
C VAL A 43 -3.59 -12.90 14.94
N PRO A 44 -3.81 -14.23 14.78
CA PRO A 44 -3.94 -14.84 13.47
C PRO A 44 -5.06 -14.26 12.61
N VAL A 45 -6.22 -13.98 13.21
CA VAL A 45 -7.36 -13.39 12.46
C VAL A 45 -7.02 -11.98 11.97
N ALA A 46 -6.42 -11.14 12.81
CA ALA A 46 -5.95 -9.82 12.42
C ALA A 46 -4.96 -9.93 11.25
N TYR A 47 -4.00 -10.85 11.33
CA TYR A 47 -3.03 -11.04 10.25
C TYR A 47 -3.69 -11.43 8.91
N ILE A 48 -4.64 -12.36 8.93
CA ILE A 48 -5.39 -12.78 7.74
C ILE A 48 -6.21 -11.63 7.16
N LEU A 49 -6.90 -10.86 8.01
CA LEU A 49 -7.63 -9.67 7.58
C LEU A 49 -6.70 -8.63 6.97
N GLY A 50 -5.52 -8.43 7.55
CA GLY A 50 -4.48 -7.56 6.99
C GLY A 50 -4.09 -7.96 5.56
N MET A 51 -3.86 -9.26 5.32
CA MET A 51 -3.58 -9.80 3.98
C MET A 51 -4.75 -9.58 3.01
N LEU A 52 -5.97 -9.79 3.47
CA LEU A 52 -7.17 -9.57 2.66
C LEU A 52 -7.30 -8.10 2.24
N ILE A 53 -7.07 -7.18 3.18
CA ILE A 53 -7.09 -5.75 2.92
C ILE A 53 -6.00 -5.34 1.94
N ASP A 54 -4.78 -5.85 2.07
CA ASP A 54 -3.70 -5.59 1.10
C ASP A 54 -4.06 -6.07 -0.30
N CYS A 55 -4.69 -7.26 -0.42
CA CYS A 55 -5.19 -7.78 -1.69
C CYS A 55 -6.26 -6.87 -2.32
N ILE A 56 -7.26 -6.46 -1.54
CA ILE A 56 -8.32 -5.54 -1.99
C ILE A 56 -7.70 -4.20 -2.41
N ALA A 57 -6.77 -3.68 -1.61
CA ALA A 57 -6.09 -2.42 -1.87
C ALA A 57 -5.26 -2.48 -3.16
N PHE A 58 -4.57 -3.60 -3.39
CA PHE A 58 -3.85 -3.85 -4.63
C PHE A 58 -4.80 -3.82 -5.82
N VAL A 59 -5.91 -4.56 -5.79
CA VAL A 59 -6.88 -4.60 -6.90
C VAL A 59 -7.47 -3.22 -7.18
N LEU A 60 -7.86 -2.48 -6.13
CA LEU A 60 -8.41 -1.13 -6.26
C LEU A 60 -7.40 -0.16 -6.87
N THR A 61 -6.16 -0.18 -6.39
CA THR A 61 -5.13 0.77 -6.85
C THR A 61 -4.47 0.35 -8.15
N TYR A 62 -4.50 -0.91 -8.54
CA TYR A 62 -3.86 -1.42 -9.76
C TYR A 62 -4.32 -0.65 -11.02
N TRP A 63 -5.62 -0.41 -11.14
CA TRP A 63 -6.20 0.33 -12.26
C TRP A 63 -5.75 1.78 -12.30
N PHE A 64 -5.71 2.44 -11.14
CA PHE A 64 -5.26 3.82 -11.03
C PHE A 64 -3.76 3.94 -11.26
N LYS A 65 -2.97 3.03 -10.69
CA LYS A 65 -1.52 2.98 -10.88
C LYS A 65 -1.20 2.86 -12.36
N THR A 66 -1.83 1.94 -13.08
CA THR A 66 -1.56 1.74 -14.52
C THR A 66 -1.89 2.99 -15.34
N LYS A 67 -3.00 3.69 -15.05
CA LYS A 67 -3.40 4.89 -15.81
C LYS A 67 -2.62 6.15 -15.42
N VAL A 68 -2.45 6.39 -14.12
CA VAL A 68 -1.75 7.56 -13.58
C VAL A 68 -0.26 7.45 -13.88
N VAL A 69 0.37 6.31 -13.62
CA VAL A 69 1.80 6.09 -13.91
C VAL A 69 2.07 6.22 -15.40
N ARG A 70 1.21 5.67 -16.27
CA ARG A 70 1.40 5.80 -17.72
C ARG A 70 1.29 7.24 -18.18
N LYS A 71 0.24 7.97 -17.79
CA LYS A 71 0.09 9.40 -18.14
C LYS A 71 1.19 10.28 -17.56
N PHE A 72 1.66 9.96 -16.35
CA PHE A 72 2.71 10.74 -15.69
C PHE A 72 4.10 10.46 -16.29
N ALA A 73 4.38 9.20 -16.64
CA ALA A 73 5.56 8.82 -17.40
C ALA A 73 5.55 9.49 -18.78
N GLU A 74 4.41 9.46 -19.48
CA GLU A 74 4.23 10.18 -20.75
C GLU A 74 4.47 11.69 -20.57
N TYR A 75 3.93 12.34 -19.54
CA TYR A 75 4.14 13.78 -19.28
C TYR A 75 5.59 14.13 -18.92
N MET A 76 6.26 13.30 -18.12
CA MET A 76 7.66 13.52 -17.72
C MET A 76 8.64 13.21 -18.86
N HIS A 77 8.38 12.17 -19.66
CA HIS A 77 9.20 11.81 -20.82
C HIS A 77 8.94 12.68 -22.05
N TYR A 78 7.78 13.35 -22.15
CA TYR A 78 7.54 14.36 -23.20
C TYR A 78 8.56 15.52 -23.15
N ARG A 79 9.26 15.70 -22.03
CA ARG A 79 10.31 16.71 -21.87
C ARG A 79 11.75 16.19 -22.10
N ARG A 80 11.93 14.89 -22.35
CA ARG A 80 13.25 14.26 -22.50
C ARG A 80 13.17 13.08 -23.47
N GLU A 81 13.37 13.37 -24.75
CA GLU A 81 13.69 12.49 -25.88
C GLU A 81 13.15 11.04 -25.84
N GLU A 82 12.18 10.76 -26.72
CA GLU A 82 11.90 9.55 -27.54
C GLU A 82 12.20 8.12 -27.05
N ASN A 83 12.55 7.88 -25.80
CA ASN A 83 12.67 6.53 -25.26
C ASN A 83 11.34 6.14 -24.61
N VAL A 84 10.46 5.57 -25.44
CA VAL A 84 9.31 4.77 -24.99
C VAL A 84 9.79 3.85 -23.88
N PHE A 85 9.19 3.95 -22.69
CA PHE A 85 9.50 3.09 -21.55
C PHE A 85 9.31 1.63 -21.96
N ASP A 86 10.40 0.96 -22.34
CA ASP A 86 10.37 -0.41 -22.82
C ASP A 86 10.26 -1.35 -21.61
N LEU A 87 9.11 -2.00 -21.48
CA LEU A 87 8.82 -2.96 -20.41
C LEU A 87 9.88 -4.07 -20.31
N ARG A 88 10.48 -4.49 -21.43
CA ARG A 88 11.55 -5.50 -21.44
C ARG A 88 12.85 -4.95 -20.88
N LYS A 89 13.21 -3.71 -21.22
CA LYS A 89 14.37 -3.02 -20.62
C LYS A 89 14.15 -2.77 -19.13
N SER A 90 12.92 -2.41 -18.73
CA SER A 90 12.55 -2.26 -17.31
C SER A 90 12.74 -3.56 -16.52
N GLN A 91 12.37 -4.72 -17.07
CA GLN A 91 12.60 -6.02 -16.43
C GLN A 91 14.10 -6.34 -16.30
N LYS A 92 14.90 -6.07 -17.34
CA LYS A 92 16.36 -6.26 -17.27
C LYS A 92 17.01 -5.37 -16.22
N VAL A 93 16.62 -4.09 -16.15
CA VAL A 93 17.12 -3.15 -15.13
C VAL A 93 16.72 -3.61 -13.73
N LYS A 94 15.50 -4.14 -13.54
CA LYS A 94 15.10 -4.71 -12.25
C LYS A 94 15.95 -5.91 -11.85
N ALA A 95 16.19 -6.85 -12.76
CA ALA A 95 17.07 -7.99 -12.49
C ALA A 95 18.51 -7.54 -12.18
N LEU A 96 19.01 -6.53 -12.88
CA LEU A 96 20.34 -5.94 -12.62
C LEU A 96 20.40 -5.32 -11.21
N ILE A 97 19.39 -4.55 -10.82
CA ILE A 97 19.28 -3.95 -9.48
C ILE A 97 19.29 -5.03 -8.40
N GLU A 98 18.49 -6.09 -8.58
CA GLU A 98 18.36 -7.17 -7.62
C GLU A 98 19.69 -7.93 -7.41
N HIS A 99 20.44 -8.16 -8.49
CA HIS A 99 21.70 -8.90 -8.42
C HIS A 99 22.91 -8.05 -8.04
N GLN A 100 23.02 -6.83 -8.55
CA GLN A 100 24.24 -6.03 -8.47
C GLN A 100 24.15 -4.88 -7.45
N TYR A 101 22.95 -4.43 -7.11
CA TYR A 101 22.75 -3.20 -6.34
C TYR A 101 21.86 -3.43 -5.11
N LYS A 102 22.37 -4.20 -4.15
CA LYS A 102 21.66 -4.58 -2.92
C LYS A 102 21.10 -3.39 -2.13
N ASP A 103 21.82 -2.26 -2.07
CA ASP A 103 21.35 -1.06 -1.38
C ASP A 103 20.17 -0.40 -2.08
N ILE A 104 20.17 -0.39 -3.41
CA ILE A 104 19.06 0.12 -4.21
C ILE A 104 17.85 -0.79 -4.06
N GLN A 105 18.07 -2.11 -4.08
CA GLN A 105 17.02 -3.09 -3.85
C GLN A 105 16.39 -2.91 -2.46
N ASN A 106 17.19 -2.75 -1.40
CA ASN A 106 16.67 -2.49 -0.05
C ASN A 106 15.82 -1.22 0.01
N GLN A 107 16.24 -0.13 -0.68
CA GLN A 107 15.45 1.09 -0.77
C GLN A 107 14.14 0.90 -1.54
N MET A 108 14.15 0.08 -2.60
CA MET A 108 12.94 -0.28 -3.35
C MET A 108 11.97 -1.10 -2.49
N ASP A 109 12.48 -2.07 -1.73
CA ASP A 109 11.67 -2.89 -0.81
C ASP A 109 11.04 -2.02 0.29
N MET A 110 11.80 -1.11 0.91
CA MET A 110 11.29 -0.15 1.89
C MET A 110 10.18 0.75 1.33
N ARG A 111 10.31 1.17 0.06
CA ARG A 111 9.28 1.99 -0.62
C ARG A 111 8.04 1.17 -0.92
N SER A 112 8.20 -0.08 -1.38
CA SER A 112 7.09 -1.01 -1.63
C SER A 112 6.31 -1.31 -0.35
N SER A 113 7.01 -1.48 0.78
CA SER A 113 6.43 -1.62 2.11
C SER A 113 5.52 -0.44 2.47
N ARG A 114 6.03 0.81 2.33
CA ARG A 114 5.25 2.02 2.60
C ARG A 114 4.03 2.16 1.67
N ASP A 115 4.18 1.81 0.39
CA ASP A 115 3.08 1.80 -0.58
C ASP A 115 1.97 0.81 -0.17
N ARG A 116 2.31 -0.39 0.32
CA ARG A 116 1.30 -1.33 0.86
C ARG A 116 0.53 -0.73 2.04
N VAL A 117 1.22 -0.15 3.01
CA VAL A 117 0.59 0.48 4.18
C VAL A 117 -0.35 1.61 3.75
N ALA A 118 0.10 2.50 2.87
CA ALA A 118 -0.72 3.62 2.40
C ALA A 118 -1.97 3.16 1.65
N ARG A 119 -1.87 2.12 0.83
CA ARG A 119 -3.02 1.53 0.12
C ARG A 119 -3.99 0.83 1.08
N GLY A 120 -3.46 0.08 2.05
CA GLY A 120 -4.26 -0.54 3.11
C GLY A 120 -5.01 0.49 3.96
N MET A 121 -4.41 1.66 4.22
CA MET A 121 -5.07 2.78 4.89
C MET A 121 -6.27 3.32 4.11
N ILE A 122 -6.19 3.38 2.78
CA ILE A 122 -7.33 3.80 1.94
C ILE A 122 -8.50 2.83 2.13
N VAL A 123 -8.26 1.52 2.05
CA VAL A 123 -9.32 0.52 2.21
C VAL A 123 -9.91 0.56 3.61
N ASN A 124 -9.07 0.69 4.65
CA ASN A 124 -9.55 0.86 6.01
C ASN A 124 -10.37 2.15 6.19
N ALA A 125 -9.97 3.26 5.56
CA ALA A 125 -10.73 4.51 5.59
C ALA A 125 -12.07 4.39 4.87
N ILE A 126 -12.14 3.66 3.75
CA ILE A 126 -13.40 3.33 3.06
C ILE A 126 -14.28 2.46 3.94
N GLY A 127 -13.72 1.43 4.59
CA GLY A 127 -14.45 0.58 5.54
C GLY A 127 -15.05 1.38 6.69
N MET A 128 -14.27 2.27 7.32
CA MET A 128 -14.76 3.20 8.34
C MET A 128 -15.83 4.16 7.81
N LEU A 129 -15.70 4.61 6.57
CA LEU A 129 -16.70 5.50 5.95
C LEU A 129 -18.06 4.80 5.81
N ILE A 130 -18.05 3.54 5.37
CA ILE A 130 -19.27 2.78 5.03
C ILE A 130 -19.90 2.14 6.25
N PHE A 131 -19.11 1.44 7.07
CA PHE A 131 -19.65 0.54 8.10
C PHE A 131 -19.75 1.20 9.48
N MET A 132 -18.85 2.12 9.79
CA MET A 132 -18.82 2.72 11.12
C MET A 132 -20.03 3.66 11.31
N PRO A 133 -20.80 3.58 12.40
CA PRO A 133 -21.92 4.47 12.65
C PRO A 133 -21.50 5.95 12.71
N ILE A 134 -22.41 6.87 12.39
CA ILE A 134 -22.15 8.32 12.54
C ILE A 134 -22.02 8.69 14.03
N ALA A 135 -22.76 8.01 14.90
CA ALA A 135 -22.73 8.23 16.35
C ALA A 135 -21.34 7.97 16.98
N THR A 136 -20.52 7.11 16.36
CA THR A 136 -19.17 6.78 16.86
C THR A 136 -18.09 7.68 16.27
N LEU A 137 -18.25 8.12 15.02
CA LEU A 137 -17.29 8.98 14.34
C LEU A 137 -18.01 9.93 13.36
N PRO A 138 -17.87 11.26 13.49
CA PRO A 138 -18.54 12.21 12.62
C PRO A 138 -18.15 12.03 11.14
N MET A 139 -19.11 12.26 10.23
CA MET A 139 -18.89 12.11 8.78
C MET A 139 -17.73 12.96 8.26
N ALA A 140 -17.61 14.21 8.75
CA ALA A 140 -16.51 15.11 8.38
C ALA A 140 -15.13 14.50 8.69
N LEU A 141 -14.99 13.83 9.84
CA LEU A 141 -13.74 13.19 10.23
C LEU A 141 -13.43 11.95 9.39
N LYS A 142 -14.45 11.15 9.03
CA LYS A 142 -14.28 10.01 8.11
C LYS A 142 -13.78 10.46 6.74
N VAL A 143 -14.41 11.50 6.18
CA VAL A 143 -14.02 12.08 4.88
C VAL A 143 -12.60 12.68 4.96
N PHE A 144 -12.26 13.35 6.06
CA PHE A 144 -10.91 13.86 6.28
C PHE A 144 -9.87 12.73 6.30
N VAL A 145 -10.10 11.66 7.07
CA VAL A 145 -9.19 10.49 7.15
C VAL A 145 -9.02 9.84 5.78
N LEU A 146 -10.10 9.64 5.02
CA LEU A 146 -10.03 9.10 3.66
C LEU A 146 -9.22 10.01 2.72
N SER A 147 -9.48 11.31 2.76
CA SER A 147 -8.77 12.29 1.93
C SER A 147 -7.28 12.33 2.26
N ALA A 148 -6.93 12.28 3.54
CA ALA A 148 -5.54 12.19 4.00
C ALA A 148 -4.87 10.89 3.53
N ALA A 149 -5.54 9.74 3.65
CA ALA A 149 -5.02 8.46 3.19
C ALA A 149 -4.74 8.46 1.67
N ILE A 150 -5.66 9.00 0.88
CA ILE A 150 -5.51 9.16 -0.57
C ILE A 150 -4.33 10.10 -0.89
N ALA A 151 -4.25 11.26 -0.23
CA ALA A 151 -3.17 12.23 -0.46
C ALA A 151 -1.79 11.65 -0.11
N THR A 152 -1.69 10.95 1.03
CA THR A 152 -0.46 10.27 1.44
C THR A 152 -0.04 9.19 0.45
N TRP A 153 -0.99 8.38 -0.04
CA TRP A 153 -0.70 7.40 -1.08
C TRP A 153 -0.18 8.04 -2.37
N PHE A 154 -0.87 9.08 -2.88
CA PHE A 154 -0.42 9.81 -4.08
C PHE A 154 0.98 10.40 -3.91
N PHE A 155 1.27 11.00 -2.75
CA PHE A 155 2.59 11.55 -2.45
C PHE A 155 3.68 10.45 -2.45
N HIS A 156 3.40 9.30 -1.84
CA HIS A 156 4.34 8.17 -1.83
C HIS A 156 4.55 7.55 -3.22
N GLU A 157 3.49 7.39 -4.01
CA GLU A 157 3.58 6.89 -5.38
C GLU A 157 4.42 7.86 -6.23
N TYR A 158 4.19 9.16 -6.10
CA TYR A 158 4.97 10.19 -6.80
C TYR A 158 6.48 10.10 -6.48
N ILE A 159 6.84 10.07 -5.19
CA ILE A 159 8.25 9.99 -4.78
C ILE A 159 8.88 8.68 -5.26
N SER A 160 8.16 7.56 -5.12
CA SER A 160 8.65 6.23 -5.50
C SER A 160 8.91 6.14 -7.00
N HIS A 161 8.01 6.71 -7.81
CA HIS A 161 8.18 6.76 -9.25
C HIS A 161 9.36 7.64 -9.67
N LYS A 162 9.48 8.86 -9.11
CA LYS A 162 10.61 9.77 -9.39
C LYS A 162 11.96 9.18 -8.98
N PHE A 163 11.99 8.32 -7.96
CA PHE A 163 13.18 7.58 -7.57
C PHE A 163 13.51 6.48 -8.57
N PHE A 164 12.52 5.67 -8.96
CA PHE A 164 12.70 4.59 -9.94
C PHE A 164 13.21 5.12 -11.29
N LEU A 165 12.62 6.21 -11.81
CA LEU A 165 13.06 6.82 -13.07
C LEU A 165 14.51 7.29 -13.01
N ARG A 166 14.93 7.91 -11.90
CA ARG A 166 16.32 8.36 -11.72
C ARG A 166 17.33 7.21 -11.72
N ILE A 167 16.94 6.07 -11.13
CA ILE A 167 17.78 4.87 -11.15
C ILE A 167 17.79 4.26 -12.56
N TYR A 168 16.62 4.16 -13.19
CA TYR A 168 16.48 3.62 -14.53
C TYR A 168 17.35 4.38 -15.54
N ASP A 169 17.31 5.71 -15.52
CA ASP A 169 18.16 6.59 -16.34
C ASP A 169 19.66 6.41 -16.06
N ARG A 170 20.04 6.14 -14.81
CA ARG A 170 21.44 5.88 -14.44
C ARG A 170 21.90 4.52 -14.96
N MET A 171 21.11 3.48 -14.75
CA MET A 171 21.43 2.11 -15.16
C MET A 171 21.47 1.97 -16.68
N LEU A 172 20.61 2.68 -17.42
CA LEU A 172 20.66 2.71 -18.87
C LEU A 172 21.93 3.33 -19.44
N LYS A 173 22.65 4.16 -18.68
CA LYS A 173 23.95 4.71 -19.12
C LYS A 173 25.11 3.76 -18.85
N GLU A 174 24.90 2.75 -18.01
CA GLU A 174 25.91 1.75 -17.65
C GLU A 174 25.82 0.48 -18.52
N ILE A 175 24.70 0.30 -19.24
CA ILE A 175 24.44 -0.79 -20.20
C ILE A 175 24.76 -0.31 -21.61
#